data_AF-A0ABD0P316-F1
#
_entry.id   AF-A0ABD0P316-F1
#
_cell.length_a   1.000
_cell.length_b   1.000
_cell.length_c   1.000
_cell.angle_alpha   90.00
_cell.angle_beta   90.00
_cell.angle_gamma   90.00
#
_symmetry.space_group_name_H-M   'P 1'
#
loop_
_entity.id
_entity.type
_entity.pdbx_description
1 polymer ?
#
loop_
_entity_poly.entity_id
_entity_poly.type
_entity_poly.pdbx_seq_one_letter_code
_entity_poly.pdbx_strand_id
1 'polypeptide(L)'
;MPGKLKAKIVAGRHLPVMDRASDLTDAFVEVKFGNTTFKTDVYPKSLNPQWNSEWFKFEVDDEDLQDEPLQITVLDHDTYSANDAIGKVYIDIDPLLCSEAATVISGWLPIYDTIH
;
A
#
# COMPACT_ATOMS: atom_id res chain seq x y z
N MET A 1 -2.92 -21.37 14.45
CA MET A 1 -4.14 -20.54 14.61
C MET A 1 -3.96 -19.40 13.64
N PRO A 2 -4.91 -19.06 12.76
CA PRO A 2 -4.67 -18.02 11.77
C PRO A 2 -4.34 -16.70 12.47
N GLY A 3 -3.18 -16.14 12.12
CA GLY A 3 -2.75 -14.81 12.51
C GLY A 3 -3.66 -13.74 11.91
N LYS A 4 -3.61 -12.52 12.46
CA LYS A 4 -4.35 -11.37 11.93
C LYS A 4 -3.39 -10.25 11.62
N LEU A 5 -3.13 -10.03 10.34
CA LEU A 5 -2.39 -8.86 9.87
C LEU A 5 -3.36 -7.71 9.65
N LYS A 6 -2.99 -6.52 10.14
CA LYS A 6 -3.77 -5.30 9.95
C LYS A 6 -2.90 -4.21 9.37
N ALA A 7 -3.36 -3.59 8.30
CA ALA A 7 -2.68 -2.46 7.66
C ALA A 7 -3.62 -1.26 7.58
N LYS A 8 -3.07 -0.06 7.77
CA LYS A 8 -3.79 1.21 7.60
C LYS A 8 -2.91 2.17 6.81
N ILE A 9 -3.49 2.77 5.77
CA ILE A 9 -2.82 3.75 4.93
C ILE A 9 -3.26 5.15 5.37
N VAL A 10 -2.32 5.91 5.91
CA VAL A 10 -2.60 7.26 6.43
C VAL A 10 -2.46 8.30 5.34
N ALA A 11 -1.28 8.40 4.73
CA ALA A 11 -0.94 9.48 3.81
C ALA A 11 0.20 9.12 2.86
N GLY A 12 0.27 9.86 1.76
CA GLY A 12 1.39 9.90 0.81
C GLY A 12 1.99 11.31 0.80
N ARG A 13 3.25 11.43 0.39
CA ARG A 13 3.90 12.74 0.25
C ARG A 13 4.94 12.73 -0.86
N HIS A 14 5.11 13.89 -1.48
CA HIS A 14 6.04 14.09 -2.60
C HIS A 14 5.85 13.07 -3.74
N LEU A 15 4.61 12.76 -4.08
CA LEU A 15 4.33 11.96 -5.26
C LEU A 15 4.76 12.71 -6.53
N PRO A 16 5.22 12.01 -7.58
CA PRO A 16 5.46 12.62 -8.88
C PRO A 16 4.13 13.08 -9.50
N VAL A 17 4.24 14.07 -10.40
CA VAL A 17 3.14 14.50 -11.26
C VAL A 17 2.88 13.42 -12.30
N MET A 18 1.68 12.85 -12.30
CA MET A 18 1.26 11.87 -13.30
C MET A 18 0.33 12.49 -14.35
N ASP A 19 -0.55 13.42 -13.95
CA ASP A 19 -1.35 14.20 -14.90
C ASP A 19 -0.65 15.52 -15.25
N ARG A 20 -0.11 15.60 -16.48
CA ARG A 20 0.54 16.80 -17.03
C ARG A 20 -0.40 17.98 -17.25
N ALA A 21 -1.72 17.76 -17.34
CA ALA A 21 -2.67 18.84 -17.55
C ALA A 21 -2.99 19.58 -16.24
N SER A 22 -3.02 18.85 -15.12
CA SER A 22 -3.27 19.42 -13.80
C SER A 22 -2.01 19.67 -12.96
N ASP A 23 -0.85 19.18 -13.40
CA ASP A 23 0.40 19.13 -12.63
C ASP A 23 0.25 18.40 -11.28
N LEU A 24 -0.70 17.46 -11.22
CA LEU A 24 -1.10 16.74 -10.01
C LEU A 24 -1.30 15.24 -10.30
N THR A 25 -1.80 14.51 -9.32
CA THR A 25 -1.96 13.05 -9.34
C THR A 25 -3.23 12.68 -8.61
N ASP A 26 -3.99 11.75 -9.18
CA ASP A 26 -5.23 11.21 -8.63
C ASP A 26 -4.92 9.87 -7.94
N ALA A 27 -4.28 9.92 -6.78
CA ALA A 27 -3.63 8.75 -6.20
C ALA A 27 -4.58 7.85 -5.37
N PHE A 28 -4.42 6.54 -5.51
CA PHE A 28 -4.94 5.53 -4.57
C PHE A 28 -3.87 4.49 -4.24
N VAL A 29 -4.10 3.72 -3.17
CA VAL A 29 -3.16 2.71 -2.70
C VAL A 29 -3.81 1.34 -2.75
N GLU A 30 -3.09 0.39 -3.36
CA GLU A 30 -3.39 -1.04 -3.32
C GLU A 30 -2.52 -1.72 -2.26
N VAL A 31 -3.16 -2.45 -1.35
CA VAL A 31 -2.50 -3.23 -0.29
C VAL A 31 -2.79 -4.70 -0.56
N LYS A 32 -1.75 -5.45 -0.92
CA LYS A 32 -1.84 -6.86 -1.31
C LYS A 32 -1.03 -7.73 -0.37
N PHE A 33 -1.63 -8.84 0.05
CA PHE A 33 -0.96 -9.90 0.80
C PHE A 33 -1.52 -11.25 0.35
N GLY A 34 -0.65 -12.15 -0.10
CA GLY A 34 -1.03 -13.40 -0.76
C GLY A 34 -2.05 -13.16 -1.89
N ASN A 35 -3.21 -13.79 -1.78
CA ASN A 35 -4.30 -13.68 -2.75
C ASN A 35 -5.31 -12.57 -2.42
N THR A 36 -5.15 -11.86 -1.31
CA THR A 36 -6.07 -10.81 -0.89
C THR A 36 -5.54 -9.44 -1.25
N THR A 37 -6.40 -8.60 -1.83
CA THR A 37 -6.06 -7.23 -2.21
C THR A 37 -7.14 -6.27 -1.72
N PHE A 38 -6.74 -5.21 -1.03
CA PHE A 38 -7.59 -4.09 -0.66
C PHE A 38 -7.12 -2.82 -1.33
N LYS A 39 -8.04 -1.85 -1.46
CA LYS A 39 -7.75 -0.54 -2.06
C LYS A 39 -8.30 0.56 -1.17
N THR A 40 -7.59 1.70 -1.14
CA THR A 40 -8.15 2.94 -0.60
C THR A 40 -9.09 3.59 -1.62
N ASP A 41 -9.85 4.58 -1.16
CA ASP A 41 -10.49 5.52 -2.08
C ASP A 41 -9.43 6.33 -2.86
N VAL A 42 -9.83 6.86 -4.01
CA VAL A 42 -9.01 7.77 -4.82
C VAL A 42 -8.97 9.13 -4.15
N TYR A 43 -7.77 9.67 -3.96
CA TYR A 43 -7.56 11.03 -3.51
C TYR A 43 -7.19 11.91 -4.72
N PRO A 44 -8.10 12.76 -5.20
CA PRO A 44 -7.87 13.49 -6.45
C PRO A 44 -6.91 14.66 -6.26
N LYS A 45 -6.16 14.98 -7.32
CA LYS A 45 -5.44 16.23 -7.54
C LYS A 45 -4.52 16.62 -6.38
N SER A 46 -3.67 15.70 -5.94
CA SER A 46 -2.73 15.98 -4.85
C SER A 46 -1.45 15.15 -4.95
N LEU A 47 -0.31 15.81 -4.74
CA LEU A 47 0.99 15.15 -4.55
C LEU A 47 1.22 14.73 -3.08
N ASN A 48 0.30 15.10 -2.18
CA ASN A 48 0.37 14.81 -0.74
C ASN A 48 -1.00 14.31 -0.21
N PRO A 49 -1.51 13.20 -0.75
CA PRO A 49 -2.85 12.68 -0.40
C PRO A 49 -2.94 12.21 1.06
N GLN A 50 -4.15 12.31 1.62
CA GLN A 50 -4.47 11.94 3.01
C GLN A 50 -5.64 10.95 3.03
N TRP A 51 -5.36 9.66 2.84
CA TRP A 51 -6.40 8.63 2.73
C TRP A 51 -7.06 8.30 4.07
N ASN A 52 -6.30 8.30 5.18
CA ASN A 52 -6.80 7.96 6.51
C ASN A 52 -7.68 6.70 6.55
N SER A 53 -7.28 5.65 5.82
CA SER A 53 -8.12 4.49 5.53
C SER A 53 -8.66 3.80 6.79
N GLU A 54 -9.71 3.03 6.62
CA GLU A 54 -10.05 1.99 7.58
C GLU A 54 -8.94 0.94 7.67
N TRP A 55 -8.95 0.14 8.74
CA TRP A 55 -8.02 -0.97 8.88
C TRP A 55 -8.36 -2.09 7.90
N PHE A 56 -7.46 -2.34 6.96
CA PHE A 56 -7.47 -3.54 6.14
C PHE A 56 -7.05 -4.73 7.00
N LYS A 57 -7.83 -5.80 6.96
CA LYS A 57 -7.64 -6.99 7.81
C LYS A 57 -7.41 -8.18 6.90
N PHE A 58 -6.29 -8.84 7.09
CA PHE A 58 -5.94 -10.08 6.40
C PHE A 58 -6.01 -11.21 7.42
N GLU A 59 -6.66 -12.30 7.03
CA GLU A 59 -6.52 -13.59 7.69
C GLU A 59 -5.27 -14.25 7.13
N VAL A 60 -4.43 -14.75 8.02
CA VAL A 60 -3.09 -15.18 7.65
C VAL A 60 -2.84 -16.56 8.23
N ASP A 61 -2.59 -17.53 7.36
CA ASP A 61 -2.22 -18.88 7.78
C ASP A 61 -0.69 -18.99 7.95
N ASP A 62 -0.25 -19.92 8.81
CA ASP A 62 1.18 -20.10 9.14
C ASP A 62 2.04 -20.48 7.90
N GLU A 63 1.42 -20.96 6.82
CA GLU A 63 2.06 -21.27 5.53
C GLU A 63 2.25 -20.02 4.65
N ASP A 64 1.26 -19.11 4.57
CA ASP A 64 1.33 -17.88 3.76
C ASP A 64 2.39 -16.88 4.26
N LEU A 65 2.74 -17.02 5.54
CA LEU A 65 3.66 -16.13 6.24
C LEU A 65 5.12 -16.26 5.83
N GLN A 66 5.52 -17.41 5.30
CA GLN A 66 6.92 -17.69 4.99
C GLN A 66 7.32 -17.33 3.56
N ASP A 67 6.35 -17.08 2.68
CA ASP A 67 6.61 -17.01 1.23
C ASP A 67 6.27 -15.66 0.58
N GLU A 68 5.39 -14.82 1.17
CA GLU A 68 4.91 -13.61 0.49
C GLU A 68 5.00 -12.35 1.38
N PRO A 69 5.68 -11.26 0.95
CA PRO A 69 5.71 -10.00 1.67
C PRO A 69 4.40 -9.22 1.53
N LEU A 70 4.12 -8.31 2.48
CA LEU A 70 3.04 -7.32 2.31
C LEU A 70 3.46 -6.31 1.24
N GLN A 71 2.73 -6.29 0.13
CA GLN A 71 2.95 -5.37 -0.98
C GLN A 71 2.05 -4.15 -0.86
N ILE A 72 2.63 -2.95 -0.89
CA ILE A 72 1.91 -1.69 -1.00
C ILE A 72 2.29 -1.05 -2.33
N THR A 73 1.29 -0.77 -3.16
CA THR A 73 1.48 -0.12 -4.47
C THR A 73 0.69 1.17 -4.49
N VAL A 74 1.34 2.28 -4.86
CA VAL A 74 0.67 3.56 -5.09
C VAL A 74 0.42 3.69 -6.58
N LEU A 75 -0.81 3.98 -6.96
CA LEU A 75 -1.23 4.10 -8.36
C LEU A 75 -1.88 5.45 -8.60
N ASP A 76 -1.76 5.93 -9.82
CA ASP A 76 -2.51 7.06 -10.35
C ASP A 76 -3.80 6.56 -11.00
N HIS A 77 -4.92 7.19 -10.66
CA HIS A 77 -6.23 6.82 -11.17
C HIS A 77 -6.55 7.55 -12.46
N ASP A 78 -6.53 6.79 -13.55
CA ASP A 78 -6.93 7.28 -14.86
C ASP A 78 -8.36 6.86 -15.21
N THR A 79 -9.20 7.82 -15.55
CA THR A 79 -10.60 7.55 -15.94
C THR A 79 -10.71 6.92 -17.34
N TYR A 80 -9.79 7.26 -18.24
CA TYR A 80 -9.87 6.89 -19.66
C TYR A 80 -8.74 5.95 -20.13
N SER A 81 -7.76 5.66 -19.27
CA SER A 81 -6.61 4.77 -19.51
C SER A 81 -6.48 3.73 -18.40
N ALA A 82 -5.49 2.84 -18.54
CA ALA A 82 -5.10 1.97 -17.43
C ALA A 82 -4.43 2.82 -16.32
N ASN A 83 -4.64 2.44 -15.06
CA ASN A 83 -4.00 3.13 -13.94
C ASN A 83 -2.48 2.89 -13.97
N ASP A 84 -1.70 3.96 -13.86
CA ASP A 84 -0.24 3.90 -13.85
C ASP A 84 0.28 3.66 -12.43
N ALA A 85 1.21 2.72 -12.29
CA ALA A 85 1.88 2.49 -11.03
C ALA A 85 2.94 3.58 -10.79
N ILE A 86 2.78 4.32 -9.69
CA ILE A 86 3.72 5.36 -9.26
C ILE A 86 4.94 4.73 -8.61
N GLY A 87 4.70 3.73 -7.78
CA GLY A 87 5.75 3.03 -7.07
C GLY A 87 5.21 2.00 -6.11
N LYS A 88 6.12 1.20 -5.59
CA LYS A 88 5.80 0.03 -4.76
C LYS A 88 6.80 -0.12 -3.64
N VAL A 89 6.33 -0.68 -2.53
CA VAL A 89 7.18 -1.14 -1.43
C VAL A 89 6.71 -2.51 -0.96
N TYR A 90 7.69 -3.33 -0.59
CA TYR A 90 7.48 -4.64 0.03
C TYR A 90 7.88 -4.54 1.49
N ILE A 91 7.00 -4.99 2.38
CA ILE A 91 7.24 -5.01 3.82
C ILE A 91 7.33 -6.47 4.24
N ASP A 92 8.48 -6.82 4.77
CA ASP A 92 8.70 -8.09 5.44
C ASP A 92 7.88 -8.13 6.76
N ILE A 93 7.03 -9.14 6.89
CA ILE A 93 6.16 -9.34 8.04
C ILE A 93 6.63 -10.47 8.95
N ASP A 94 7.72 -11.17 8.61
CA ASP A 94 8.34 -12.21 9.46
C ASP A 94 8.61 -11.71 10.90
N PRO A 95 9.09 -10.47 11.12
CA PRO A 95 9.31 -9.96 12.47
C PRO A 95 8.04 -9.85 13.32
N LEU A 96 6.86 -9.82 12.70
CA LEU A 96 5.57 -9.77 13.40
C LEU A 96 5.17 -11.14 13.97
N LEU A 97 5.80 -12.23 13.52
CA LEU A 97 5.46 -13.61 13.87
C LEU A 97 6.26 -14.15 15.05
N CYS A 98 7.53 -13.73 15.16
CA CYS A 98 8.45 -14.24 16.17
C CYS A 98 8.26 -13.60 17.57
N SER A 99 7.40 -12.59 17.70
CA SER A 99 7.20 -11.86 18.95
C SER A 99 5.85 -12.21 19.58
N GLU A 100 5.86 -12.66 20.85
CA GLU A 100 4.63 -12.84 21.64
C GLU A 100 3.92 -11.50 21.96
N ALA A 101 4.59 -10.37 21.73
CA ALA A 101 3.99 -9.03 21.80
C ALA A 101 3.61 -8.55 20.40
N ALA A 102 2.44 -7.90 20.27
CA ALA A 102 2.00 -7.27 19.03
C ALA A 102 3.03 -6.22 18.56
N THR A 103 3.86 -6.58 17.59
CA THR A 103 4.81 -5.66 16.97
C THR A 103 4.06 -4.73 16.03
N VAL A 104 4.29 -3.42 16.13
CA VAL A 104 3.68 -2.41 15.25
C VAL A 104 4.78 -1.78 14.41
N ILE A 105 4.70 -1.97 13.09
CA ILE A 105 5.53 -1.25 12.13
C ILE A 105 4.76 0.01 11.73
N SER A 106 5.35 1.19 11.97
CA SER A 106 4.74 2.47 11.59
C SER A 106 5.81 3.48 11.18
N GLY A 107 5.50 4.30 10.18
CA GLY A 107 6.41 5.32 9.67
C GLY A 107 6.17 5.62 8.19
N TRP A 108 7.04 6.47 7.65
CA TRP A 108 7.11 6.75 6.23
C TRP A 108 7.99 5.71 5.55
N LEU A 109 7.42 5.00 4.58
CA LEU A 109 8.13 4.01 3.79
C LEU A 109 8.40 4.57 2.39
N PRO A 110 9.64 4.50 1.89
CA PRO A 110 9.92 4.90 0.52
C PRO A 110 9.23 3.94 -0.45
N ILE A 111 8.61 4.49 -1.49
CA ILE A 111 8.13 3.71 -2.64
C ILE A 111 9.18 3.80 -3.74
N TYR A 112 9.41 2.68 -4.40
CA TYR A 112 10.36 2.58 -5.50
C TYR A 112 9.61 2.52 -6.82
N ASP A 113 10.12 3.22 -7.82
CA ASP A 113 9.55 3.22 -9.17
C ASP A 113 9.44 1.78 -9.69
N THR A 114 8.30 1.47 -10.31
CA THR A 114 8.04 0.16 -10.91
C THR A 114 8.55 0.05 -12.35
N ILE A 115 9.08 1.14 -12.92
CA ILE A 115 9.59 1.19 -14.28
C ILE A 115 11.09 0.86 -14.28
N HIS A 116 11.42 -0.35 -14.73
CA HIS A 116 12.75 -0.75 -15.22
C HIS A 116 12.73 -0.86 -16.74
#